data_AF-A0A2C9JLI5-F1
#
_entry.id   AF-A0A2C9JLI5-F1
#
_cell.length_a   1.000
_cell.length_b   1.000
_cell.length_c   1.000
_cell.angle_alpha   90.00
_cell.angle_beta   90.00
_cell.angle_gamma   90.00
#
_symmetry.space_group_name_H-M   'P 1'
#
loop_
_entity.id
_entity.type
_entity.pdbx_description
1 polymer ?
#
loop_
_entity_poly.entity_id
_entity_poly.type
_entity_poly.pdbx_seq_one_letter_code
_entity_poly.pdbx_strand_id
1 'polypeptide(L)'
;HRLAANSAFLALVAADSGINADSYRKWAVEQINYILGDNPHDGGCYSYEIGYGTKFPRQPHHRAASCPSKPAPCGYNEANSPGPNPHELTGALVGGPEENDQYVDVRSDYVLNEVACDYNSGFHGALAGIVHLQGRNQLPVTANKCPCNQ
;
A
#
# COMPACT_ATOMS: atom_id res chain seq x y z
N HIS A 1 -1.69 5.19 -5.11
CA HIS A 1 -2.08 3.77 -4.89
C HIS A 1 -3.57 3.46 -4.90
N ARG A 2 -4.44 4.19 -4.19
CA ARG A 2 -5.90 3.92 -4.17
C ARG A 2 -6.48 3.55 -5.54
N LEU A 3 -6.23 4.36 -6.57
CA LEU A 3 -6.79 4.14 -7.91
C LEU A 3 -6.30 2.83 -8.56
N ALA A 4 -5.02 2.50 -8.37
CA ALA A 4 -4.45 1.25 -8.85
C ALA A 4 -5.06 0.04 -8.12
N ALA A 5 -5.19 0.13 -6.78
CA ALA A 5 -5.80 -0.92 -5.97
C ALA A 5 -7.29 -1.15 -6.30
N ASN A 6 -8.07 -0.08 -6.45
CA ASN A 6 -9.48 -0.17 -6.85
C ASN A 6 -9.62 -0.77 -8.25
N SER A 7 -8.77 -0.36 -9.19
CA SER A 7 -8.75 -0.91 -10.55
C SER A 7 -8.33 -2.38 -10.56
N ALA A 8 -7.36 -2.77 -9.72
CA ALA A 8 -6.93 -4.16 -9.56
C ALA A 8 -8.08 -5.04 -9.04
N PHE A 9 -8.83 -4.57 -8.05
CA PHE A 9 -10.03 -5.26 -7.57
C PHE A 9 -11.07 -5.45 -8.69
N LEU A 10 -11.39 -4.38 -9.43
CA LEU A 10 -12.33 -4.47 -10.55
C LEU A 10 -11.84 -5.41 -11.66
N ALA A 11 -10.55 -5.39 -11.97
CA ALA A 11 -9.95 -6.31 -12.94
C ALA A 11 -10.10 -7.77 -12.50
N LEU A 12 -9.92 -8.06 -11.21
CA LEU A 12 -10.15 -9.41 -10.65
C LEU A 12 -11.61 -9.84 -10.76
N VAL A 13 -12.57 -8.94 -10.45
CA VAL A 13 -14.00 -9.22 -10.60
C VAL A 13 -14.38 -9.45 -12.08
N ALA A 14 -13.84 -8.65 -12.99
CA ALA A 14 -14.05 -8.81 -14.43
C ALA A 14 -13.45 -10.14 -14.94
N ALA A 15 -12.27 -10.51 -14.46
CA ALA A 15 -11.63 -11.78 -14.77
C ALA A 15 -12.43 -12.99 -14.27
N ASP A 16 -13.02 -12.90 -13.08
CA ASP A 16 -13.91 -13.94 -12.54
C ASP A 16 -15.19 -14.09 -13.38
N SER A 17 -15.64 -12.99 -13.99
CA SER A 17 -16.73 -12.98 -14.98
C SER A 17 -16.32 -13.45 -16.38
N GLY A 18 -15.07 -13.90 -16.58
CA GLY A 18 -14.56 -14.42 -17.85
C GLY A 18 -14.03 -13.37 -18.83
N ILE A 19 -13.93 -12.09 -18.43
CA ILE A 19 -13.44 -11.02 -19.31
C ILE A 19 -11.92 -10.94 -19.21
N ASN A 20 -11.21 -11.24 -20.30
CA ASN A 20 -9.74 -11.14 -20.40
C ASN A 20 -9.00 -11.71 -19.18
N ALA A 21 -9.47 -12.86 -18.68
CA ALA A 21 -9.17 -13.30 -17.32
C ALA A 21 -7.67 -13.38 -17.00
N ASP A 22 -6.86 -13.96 -17.89
CA ASP A 22 -5.43 -14.11 -17.66
C ASP A 22 -4.71 -12.76 -17.60
N SER A 23 -5.00 -11.85 -18.54
CA SER A 23 -4.41 -10.52 -18.59
C SER A 23 -4.80 -9.66 -17.39
N TYR A 24 -6.08 -9.69 -17.00
CA TYR A 24 -6.58 -8.89 -15.87
C TYR A 24 -6.10 -9.42 -14.52
N ARG A 25 -6.06 -10.74 -14.34
CA ARG A 25 -5.45 -11.34 -13.13
C ARG A 25 -3.97 -10.95 -13.05
N LYS A 26 -3.21 -11.12 -14.13
CA LYS A 26 -1.78 -10.80 -14.15
C LYS A 26 -1.55 -9.33 -13.80
N TRP A 27 -2.23 -8.42 -14.49
CA TRP A 27 -2.09 -6.99 -14.26
C TRP A 27 -2.46 -6.61 -12.81
N ALA A 28 -3.59 -7.12 -12.30
CA ALA A 28 -4.02 -6.84 -10.93
C ALA A 28 -3.01 -7.32 -9.89
N VAL A 29 -2.46 -8.53 -10.05
CA VAL A 29 -1.44 -9.07 -9.14
C VAL A 29 -0.17 -8.23 -9.21
N GLU A 30 0.26 -7.79 -10.39
CA GLU A 30 1.45 -6.92 -10.54
C GLU A 30 1.23 -5.55 -9.87
N GLN A 31 0.03 -4.96 -9.94
CA GLN A 31 -0.27 -3.71 -9.23
C GLN A 31 -0.20 -3.88 -7.70
N ILE A 32 -0.75 -4.99 -7.18
CA ILE A 32 -0.70 -5.27 -5.74
C ILE A 32 0.72 -5.60 -5.30
N ASN A 33 1.48 -6.35 -6.10
CA ASN A 33 2.89 -6.61 -5.81
C ASN A 33 3.69 -5.31 -5.74
N TYR A 34 3.48 -4.35 -6.66
CA TYR A 34 4.14 -3.05 -6.60
C TYR A 34 3.84 -2.34 -5.27
N ILE A 35 2.56 -2.30 -4.86
CA ILE A 35 2.13 -1.71 -3.59
C ILE A 35 2.82 -2.38 -2.40
N LEU A 36 2.97 -3.70 -2.46
CA LEU A 36 3.59 -4.51 -1.41
C LEU A 36 5.13 -4.54 -1.47
N GLY A 37 5.75 -3.84 -2.42
CA GLY A 37 7.20 -3.66 -2.46
C GLY A 37 7.93 -4.16 -3.69
N ASP A 38 7.23 -4.58 -4.75
CA ASP A 38 7.83 -4.82 -6.08
C ASP A 38 8.13 -3.50 -6.81
N ASN A 39 8.95 -2.66 -6.19
CA ASN A 39 9.36 -1.36 -6.67
C ASN A 39 10.81 -1.09 -6.23
N PRO A 40 11.54 -0.19 -6.90
CA PRO A 40 12.95 0.09 -6.59
C PRO A 40 13.15 1.19 -5.54
N HIS A 41 12.13 1.54 -4.74
CA HIS A 41 12.19 2.68 -3.85
C HIS A 41 13.14 2.45 -2.66
N ASP A 42 13.82 3.50 -2.21
CA ASP A 42 14.79 3.46 -1.11
C ASP A 42 15.89 2.37 -1.28
N GLY A 43 16.37 2.21 -2.52
CA GLY A 43 17.48 1.30 -2.84
C GLY A 43 17.14 -0.18 -2.75
N GLY A 44 15.84 -0.54 -2.77
CA GLY A 44 15.39 -1.91 -2.69
C GLY A 44 13.87 -1.98 -2.73
N CYS A 45 13.31 -2.93 -1.98
CA CYS A 45 11.88 -3.15 -1.90
C CYS A 45 11.27 -2.28 -0.80
N TYR A 46 10.18 -1.55 -1.10
CA TYR A 46 9.50 -0.68 -0.15
C TYR A 46 7.98 -0.86 -0.21
N SER A 47 7.37 -1.33 0.87
CA SER A 47 5.92 -1.48 0.94
C SER A 47 5.24 -0.15 1.19
N TYR A 48 4.16 0.14 0.47
CA TYR A 48 3.28 1.27 0.74
C TYR A 48 2.12 0.89 1.69
N GLU A 49 2.01 -0.38 2.08
CA GLU A 49 1.20 -0.82 3.22
C GLU A 49 2.07 -0.77 4.49
N ILE A 50 1.62 -0.01 5.49
CA ILE A 50 2.34 0.16 6.75
C ILE A 50 2.37 -1.15 7.53
N GLY A 51 3.54 -1.54 8.01
CA GLY A 51 3.73 -2.79 8.77
C GLY A 51 3.95 -4.03 7.91
N TYR A 52 3.95 -3.90 6.57
CA TYR A 52 4.28 -5.00 5.65
C TYR A 52 5.72 -4.87 5.13
N GLY A 53 6.45 -5.98 5.09
CA GLY A 53 7.85 -6.03 4.64
C GLY A 53 8.84 -5.38 5.62
N THR A 54 10.07 -5.17 5.16
CA THR A 54 11.17 -4.63 6.01
C THR A 54 11.28 -3.11 5.96
N LYS A 55 10.77 -2.48 4.89
CA LYS A 55 10.74 -1.04 4.67
C LYS A 55 9.34 -0.59 4.27
N PHE A 56 8.83 0.43 4.95
CA PHE A 56 7.50 0.98 4.75
C PHE A 56 7.36 2.36 5.43
N PRO A 57 6.32 3.15 5.10
CA PRO A 57 6.10 4.47 5.66
C PRO A 57 6.00 4.45 7.18
N ARG A 58 6.75 5.35 7.82
CA ARG A 58 6.76 5.55 9.27
C ARG A 58 6.11 6.86 9.67
N GLN A 59 5.81 7.75 8.73
CA GLN A 59 5.23 9.06 8.98
C GLN A 59 3.89 9.28 8.24
N PRO A 60 2.90 8.36 8.32
CA PRO A 60 1.61 8.62 7.68
C PRO A 60 0.94 9.85 8.29
N HIS A 61 0.21 10.59 7.44
CA HIS A 61 -0.61 11.74 7.84
C HIS A 61 -1.84 11.28 8.64
N HIS A 62 -1.63 10.87 9.89
CA HIS A 62 -2.67 10.32 10.75
C HIS A 62 -2.53 10.79 12.20
N ARG A 63 -3.48 11.62 12.65
CA ARG A 63 -3.42 12.34 13.94
C ARG A 63 -3.22 11.42 15.13
N ALA A 64 -4.02 10.36 15.26
CA ALA A 64 -3.92 9.47 16.42
C ALA A 64 -2.61 8.68 16.40
N ALA A 65 -2.04 8.41 15.22
CA ALA A 65 -0.79 7.68 15.10
C ALA A 65 0.42 8.57 15.46
N SER A 66 0.34 9.87 15.16
CA SER A 66 1.38 10.84 15.49
C SER A 66 1.40 11.27 16.97
N CYS A 67 0.29 11.08 17.69
CA CYS A 67 0.25 11.42 19.12
C CYS A 67 1.08 10.46 19.97
N PRO A 68 1.81 10.94 20.99
CA PRO A 68 2.39 10.07 22.00
C PRO A 68 1.32 9.45 22.91
N SER A 69 1.69 8.39 23.62
CA SER A 69 0.86 7.81 24.68
C SER A 69 0.55 8.85 25.77
N LYS A 70 -0.69 8.80 26.28
CA LYS A 70 -1.09 9.59 27.45
C LYS A 70 -0.14 9.31 28.64
N PRO A 71 0.13 10.30 29.50
CA PRO A 71 -0.52 11.62 29.59
C PRO A 71 0.16 12.73 28.76
N ALA A 72 1.11 12.41 27.88
CA ALA A 72 1.78 13.42 27.07
C ALA A 72 0.76 14.21 26.22
N PRO A 73 0.93 15.54 26.06
CA PRO A 73 0.06 16.34 25.21
C PRO A 73 0.22 15.93 23.74
N CYS A 74 -0.84 16.17 22.95
CA CYS A 74 -0.78 16.03 21.50
C CYS A 74 -1.46 17.22 20.84
N GLY A 75 -0.78 17.82 19.86
CA GLY A 75 -1.26 18.98 19.12
C GLY A 75 -0.46 19.20 17.83
N TYR A 76 -0.25 20.48 17.49
CA TYR A 76 0.38 20.85 16.23
C TYR A 76 1.87 20.45 16.16
N ASN A 77 2.54 20.35 17.31
CA ASN A 77 3.94 19.94 17.37
C ASN A 77 4.12 18.50 16.89
N GLU A 78 3.25 17.59 17.30
CA GLU A 78 3.25 16.17 16.88
C GLU A 78 2.85 16.02 15.41
N ALA A 79 1.97 16.88 14.91
CA ALA A 79 1.61 16.89 13.48
C ALA A 79 2.81 17.26 12.58
N ASN A 80 3.80 18.02 13.10
CA ASN A 80 4.97 18.47 12.35
C ASN A 80 6.29 17.89 12.90
N SER A 81 6.23 16.92 13.82
CA SER A 81 7.43 16.40 14.45
C SER A 81 8.31 15.67 13.42
N PRO A 82 9.62 15.87 13.41
CA PRO A 82 10.48 15.08 12.55
C PRO A 82 10.49 13.62 13.01
N GLY A 83 10.51 12.69 12.06
CA GLY A 83 10.69 11.26 12.32
C GLY A 83 9.39 10.49 12.55
N PRO A 84 9.50 9.18 12.82
CA PRO A 84 8.38 8.24 12.85
C PRO A 84 7.23 8.63 13.78
N ASN A 85 6.02 8.23 13.41
CA ASN A 85 4.87 8.25 14.30
C ASN A 85 5.11 7.36 15.52
N PRO A 86 4.75 7.81 16.74
CA PRO A 86 4.86 6.99 17.96
C PRO A 86 4.08 5.68 17.89
N HIS A 87 2.98 5.64 17.14
CA HIS A 87 2.18 4.45 16.91
C HIS A 87 2.21 4.05 15.44
N GLU A 88 2.59 2.79 15.18
CA GLU A 88 2.51 2.21 13.86
C GLU A 88 1.04 1.99 13.47
N LEU A 89 0.64 2.49 12.30
CA LEU A 89 -0.71 2.32 11.77
C LEU A 89 -0.75 1.10 10.83
N THR A 90 -0.50 -0.08 11.38
CA THR A 90 -0.40 -1.34 10.63
C THR A 90 -1.62 -1.59 9.74
N GLY A 91 -1.37 -1.99 8.49
CA GLY A 91 -2.39 -2.28 7.47
C GLY A 91 -2.89 -1.07 6.70
N ALA A 92 -2.47 0.15 7.03
CA ALA A 92 -2.88 1.33 6.28
C ALA A 92 -2.07 1.47 4.97
N LEU A 93 -2.79 1.56 3.86
CA LEU A 93 -2.23 1.95 2.56
C LEU A 93 -2.09 3.48 2.45
N VAL A 94 -0.87 3.95 2.18
CA VAL A 94 -0.61 5.38 1.92
C VAL A 94 -0.97 5.81 0.50
N GLY A 95 -1.00 7.12 0.25
CA GLY A 95 -1.20 7.73 -1.06
C GLY A 95 -0.29 7.16 -2.15
N GLY A 96 0.99 6.99 -1.84
CA GLY A 96 1.98 6.39 -2.73
C GLY A 96 2.89 7.38 -3.44
N PRO A 97 3.71 6.91 -4.39
CA PRO A 97 4.64 7.75 -5.12
C PRO A 97 3.92 8.63 -6.15
N GLU A 98 4.66 9.62 -6.64
CA GLU A 98 4.35 10.38 -7.84
C GLU A 98 4.47 9.52 -9.11
N GLU A 99 4.12 10.08 -10.27
CA GLU A 99 4.16 9.40 -11.58
C GLU A 99 5.56 8.93 -12.00
N ASN A 100 6.62 9.49 -11.41
CA ASN A 100 8.02 9.19 -11.65
C ASN A 100 8.62 8.23 -10.59
N ASP A 101 7.76 7.51 -9.85
CA ASP A 101 8.10 6.61 -8.74
C ASP A 101 8.81 7.29 -7.54
N GLN A 102 8.81 8.63 -7.46
CA GLN A 102 9.35 9.33 -6.31
C GLN A 102 8.35 9.33 -5.15
N TYR A 103 8.85 8.99 -3.96
CA TYR A 103 8.11 8.99 -2.72
C TYR A 103 9.00 9.55 -1.61
N VAL A 104 8.42 10.32 -0.69
CA VAL A 104 9.13 10.78 0.51
C VAL A 104 8.21 10.58 1.70
N ASP A 105 8.69 9.87 2.71
CA ASP A 105 7.94 9.58 3.95
C ASP A 105 7.94 10.82 4.87
N VAL A 106 7.00 11.74 4.63
CA VAL A 106 6.87 12.98 5.39
C VAL A 106 5.42 13.21 5.78
N ARG A 107 5.16 13.32 7.10
CA ARG A 107 3.81 13.50 7.64
C ARG A 107 3.08 14.72 7.10
N SER A 108 3.77 15.82 6.82
CA SER A 108 3.15 17.04 6.28
C SER A 108 2.75 16.91 4.81
N ASP A 109 3.24 15.91 4.10
CA ASP A 109 2.82 15.59 2.74
C ASP A 109 1.55 14.74 2.78
N TYR A 110 0.41 15.42 2.86
CA TYR A 110 -0.92 14.82 2.83
C TYR A 110 -1.32 14.31 1.43
N VAL A 111 -0.46 14.36 0.42
CA VAL A 111 -0.75 13.75 -0.88
C VAL A 111 -0.17 12.34 -0.90
N LEU A 112 1.12 12.21 -0.61
CA LEU A 112 1.82 10.93 -0.70
C LEU A 112 1.61 10.07 0.56
N ASN A 113 1.49 10.69 1.75
CA ASN A 113 1.43 10.01 3.05
C ASN A 113 0.04 9.98 3.69
N GLU A 114 -1.00 10.46 2.98
CA GLU A 114 -2.38 10.32 3.45
C GLU A 114 -2.80 8.85 3.52
N VAL A 115 -3.62 8.54 4.53
CA VAL A 115 -4.25 7.25 4.72
C VAL A 115 -5.75 7.45 4.88
N ALA A 116 -6.55 6.61 4.23
CA ALA A 116 -8.00 6.74 4.28
C ALA A 116 -8.71 5.40 4.14
N CYS A 117 -9.96 5.33 4.59
CA CYS A 117 -10.77 4.11 4.48
C CYS A 117 -10.94 3.68 3.01
N ASP A 118 -11.14 4.63 2.09
CA ASP A 118 -11.31 4.34 0.65
C ASP A 118 -10.01 3.91 -0.03
N TYR A 119 -8.84 4.18 0.56
CA TYR A 119 -7.55 3.69 0.04
C TYR A 119 -7.44 2.19 0.26
N ASN A 120 -7.93 1.72 1.41
CA ASN A 120 -7.81 0.34 1.84
C ASN A 120 -8.93 -0.57 1.30
N SER A 121 -10.08 -0.02 0.88
CA SER A 121 -11.24 -0.82 0.49
C SER A 121 -10.99 -1.70 -0.74
N GLY A 122 -10.59 -1.11 -1.87
CA GLY A 122 -10.25 -1.87 -3.07
C GLY A 122 -8.97 -2.68 -2.89
N PHE A 123 -8.01 -2.19 -2.10
CA PHE A 123 -6.79 -2.93 -1.78
C PHE A 123 -7.06 -4.25 -1.07
N HIS A 124 -7.83 -4.24 0.02
CA HIS A 124 -8.22 -5.47 0.72
C HIS A 124 -9.08 -6.39 -0.15
N GLY A 125 -9.97 -5.82 -0.97
CA GLY A 125 -10.75 -6.60 -1.95
C GLY A 125 -9.86 -7.31 -2.97
N ALA A 126 -8.85 -6.62 -3.49
CA ALA A 126 -7.87 -7.20 -4.40
C ALA A 126 -7.03 -8.29 -3.73
N LEU A 127 -6.54 -8.06 -2.50
CA LEU A 127 -5.82 -9.06 -1.71
C LEU A 127 -6.66 -10.34 -1.52
N ALA A 128 -7.94 -10.20 -1.13
CA ALA A 128 -8.85 -11.33 -1.02
C ALA A 128 -9.02 -12.08 -2.34
N GLY A 129 -9.12 -11.36 -3.46
CA GLY A 129 -9.16 -11.94 -4.80
C GLY A 129 -7.87 -12.71 -5.15
N ILE A 130 -6.70 -12.19 -4.79
CA ILE A 130 -5.41 -12.87 -5.02
C ILE A 130 -5.31 -14.14 -4.19
N VAL A 131 -5.70 -14.11 -2.91
CA VAL A 131 -5.75 -15.29 -2.03
C VAL A 131 -6.73 -16.32 -2.59
N HIS A 132 -7.88 -15.89 -3.13
CA HIS A 132 -8.83 -16.78 -3.80
C HIS A 132 -8.21 -17.49 -5.01
N LEU A 133 -7.46 -16.76 -5.86
CA LEU A 133 -6.74 -17.35 -6.99
C LEU A 133 -5.68 -18.35 -6.54
N GLN A 134 -4.94 -18.06 -5.47
CA GLN A 134 -3.96 -18.99 -4.88
C GLN A 134 -4.63 -20.28 -4.43
N GLY A 135 -5.75 -20.20 -3.69
CA GLY A 135 -6.50 -21.37 -3.25
C GLY A 135 -7.06 -22.22 -4.39
N ARG A 136 -7.20 -21.64 -5.59
CA ARG A 136 -7.67 -22.32 -6.80
C ARG A 136 -6.55 -22.77 -7.73
N ASN A 137 -5.29 -22.55 -7.38
CA ASN A 137 -4.13 -22.75 -8.27
C ASN A 137 -4.27 -21.99 -9.60
N GLN A 138 -4.82 -20.77 -9.54
CA GLN A 138 -5.06 -19.88 -10.69
C GLN A 138 -4.27 -18.56 -10.57
N LEU A 139 -3.27 -18.51 -9.69
CA LEU A 139 -2.40 -17.35 -9.59
C LEU A 139 -1.56 -17.25 -10.89
N PRO A 140 -1.60 -16.09 -11.59
CA PRO A 140 -0.85 -15.91 -12.83
C PRO A 140 0.64 -15.80 -12.55
N VAL A 141 1.46 -16.14 -13.56
CA VAL A 141 2.88 -15.80 -13.56
C VAL A 141 3.03 -14.29 -13.78
N THR A 142 3.68 -13.60 -12.85
CA THR A 142 3.95 -12.16 -12.91
C THR A 142 5.38 -11.86 -13.35
N ALA A 143 5.60 -10.65 -13.86
CA ALA A 143 6.91 -10.14 -14.24
C ALA A 143 7.46 -9.17 -13.19
N ASN A 144 7.53 -9.62 -11.93
CA ASN A 144 8.02 -8.80 -10.82
C ASN A 144 9.50 -8.44 -11.01
N LYS A 145 9.88 -7.21 -10.70
CA LYS A 145 11.22 -6.67 -10.99
C LYS A 145 12.13 -6.58 -9.76
N CYS A 146 11.57 -6.29 -8.60
CA CYS A 146 12.25 -6.07 -7.33
C CYS A 146 11.40 -6.58 -6.15
N PRO A 147 11.02 -7.88 -6.08
CA PRO A 147 10.13 -8.37 -5.04
C PRO A 147 10.79 -8.32 -3.65
N CYS A 148 10.01 -7.95 -2.61
CA CYS A 148 10.44 -8.06 -1.22
C CYS A 148 10.86 -9.51 -0.90
N ASN A 149 12.13 -9.73 -0.53
CA ASN A 149 12.50 -10.93 0.21
C ASN A 149 12.08 -10.73 1.66
N GLN A 150 11.12 -11.52 2.14
CA GLN A 150 10.74 -11.53 3.56
C GLN A 150 11.83 -12.15 4.43
#